data_AF-A0A418FDK4-F1
#
_entry.id   AF-A0A418FDK4-F1
#
_cell.length_a   1.000
_cell.length_b   1.000
_cell.length_c   1.000
_cell.angle_alpha   90.00
_cell.angle_beta   90.00
_cell.angle_gamma   90.00
#
_symmetry.space_group_name_H-M   'P 1'
#
loop_
_entity.id
_entity.type
_entity.pdbx_description
1 polymer ?
#
loop_
_entity_poly.entity_id
_entity_poly.type
_entity_poly.pdbx_seq_one_letter_code
_entity_poly.pdbx_strand_id
1 'polypeptide(L)'
;QAACQLSARARWCVTGTPIQNRLDDVHTLFRFLGLPAVESDVHLEQLLEQCMLRRLKTALPVALPTKTEHLLKLTFATDAEIAWYAAVRQSTRDQVHEHLQARRPGRHIFELLLRLRQVCDSPRLVPQDHTSPSTVHMSTKMHVLFDHLQRAKKEGAAVLVISQWTSFLDMIQDQLDVTNPAIRCGRLDGRMSAAVCILPMMLIM
;
A
#
# COMPACT_ATOMS: atom_id res chain seq x y z
N GLN A 1 -18.32 4.26 -15.69
CA GLN A 1 -19.18 4.39 -16.89
C GLN A 1 -20.17 3.23 -17.00
N ALA A 2 -19.73 1.96 -17.07
CA ALA A 2 -20.63 0.80 -17.15
C ALA A 2 -21.68 0.76 -16.02
N ALA A 3 -21.27 0.95 -14.76
CA ALA A 3 -22.18 0.96 -13.63
C ALA A 3 -23.28 2.05 -13.71
N CYS A 4 -22.98 3.21 -14.32
CA CYS A 4 -23.94 4.31 -14.49
C CYS A 4 -25.02 3.96 -15.53
N GLN A 5 -24.72 3.10 -16.51
CA GLN A 5 -25.64 2.71 -17.58
C GLN A 5 -26.66 1.65 -17.16
N LEU A 6 -26.42 0.95 -16.05
CA LEU A 6 -27.36 -0.03 -15.50
C LEU A 6 -28.68 0.66 -15.15
N SER A 7 -29.81 0.12 -15.61
CA SER A 7 -31.13 0.59 -15.18
C SER A 7 -31.40 0.10 -13.76
N ALA A 8 -31.71 1.02 -12.85
CA ALA A 8 -32.00 0.70 -11.45
C ALA A 8 -33.01 1.70 -10.90
N ARG A 9 -33.96 1.20 -10.08
CA ARG A 9 -34.95 2.04 -9.39
C ARG A 9 -34.32 2.88 -8.27
N ALA A 10 -33.30 2.34 -7.61
CA ALA A 10 -32.55 3.01 -6.55
C ALA A 10 -31.08 2.60 -6.63
N ARG A 11 -30.19 3.51 -6.23
CA ARG A 11 -28.73 3.31 -6.30
C ARG A 11 -28.10 3.73 -4.98
N TRP A 12 -27.14 2.94 -4.53
CA TRP A 12 -26.43 3.17 -3.27
C TRP A 12 -24.93 3.07 -3.49
N CYS A 13 -24.17 3.99 -2.89
CA CYS A 13 -22.72 3.94 -2.83
C CYS A 13 -22.31 3.60 -1.40
N VAL A 14 -21.48 2.57 -1.23
CA VAL A 14 -20.92 2.19 0.08
C VAL A 14 -19.40 2.34 -0.01
N THR A 15 -18.84 3.29 0.74
CA THR A 15 -17.39 3.55 0.77
C THR A 15 -16.99 4.05 2.15
N GLY A 16 -15.84 3.57 2.64
CA GLY A 16 -15.24 4.07 3.89
C GLY A 16 -14.47 5.38 3.72
N THR A 17 -14.12 5.75 2.48
CA THR A 17 -13.33 6.93 2.12
C THR A 17 -13.91 7.57 0.86
N PRO A 18 -15.01 8.34 0.98
CA PRO A 18 -15.72 8.90 -0.19
C PRO A 18 -14.90 9.94 -0.96
N ILE A 19 -13.94 10.59 -0.31
CA ILE A 19 -12.97 11.50 -0.92
C ILE A 19 -11.61 10.83 -0.79
N GLN A 20 -11.00 10.44 -1.90
CA GLN A 20 -9.72 9.72 -1.89
C GLN A 20 -8.57 10.69 -2.16
N ASN A 21 -8.64 11.45 -3.24
CA ASN A 21 -7.56 12.34 -3.66
C ASN A 21 -8.05 13.72 -4.12
N ARG A 22 -9.26 13.80 -4.70
CA ARG A 22 -9.81 15.05 -5.27
C ARG A 22 -11.31 15.13 -5.04
N LEU A 23 -11.87 16.34 -5.10
CA LEU A 23 -13.32 16.55 -5.10
C LEU A 23 -14.00 15.87 -6.31
N ASP A 24 -13.28 15.75 -7.43
CA ASP A 24 -13.69 15.01 -8.64
C ASP A 24 -14.12 13.55 -8.36
N ASP A 25 -13.58 12.92 -7.31
CA ASP A 25 -13.95 11.56 -6.91
C ASP A 25 -15.44 11.51 -6.50
N VAL A 26 -15.93 12.58 -5.85
CA VAL A 26 -17.33 12.70 -5.41
C VAL A 26 -18.26 12.89 -6.60
N HIS A 27 -17.86 13.67 -7.61
CA HIS A 27 -18.66 13.86 -8.82
C HIS A 27 -18.96 12.53 -9.53
N THR A 28 -18.01 11.59 -9.49
CA THR A 28 -18.22 10.26 -10.08
C THR A 28 -19.26 9.45 -9.30
N LEU A 29 -19.25 9.52 -7.97
CA LEU A 29 -20.25 8.89 -7.11
C LEU A 29 -21.63 9.52 -7.32
N PHE A 30 -21.72 10.85 -7.41
CA PHE A 30 -22.96 11.57 -7.63
C PHE A 30 -23.57 11.26 -9.00
N ARG A 31 -22.74 11.19 -10.04
CA ARG A 31 -23.17 10.75 -11.36
C ARG A 31 -23.73 9.32 -11.33
N PHE A 32 -23.10 8.41 -10.58
CA PHE A 32 -23.65 7.06 -10.42
C PHE A 32 -24.98 7.07 -9.68
N LEU A 33 -25.13 7.89 -8.63
CA LEU A 33 -26.38 8.02 -7.87
C LEU A 33 -27.51 8.72 -8.65
N GLY A 34 -27.19 9.37 -9.78
CA GLY A 34 -28.16 10.16 -10.56
C GLY A 34 -28.44 11.53 -9.96
N LEU A 35 -27.50 12.06 -9.16
CA LEU A 35 -27.57 13.40 -8.57
C LEU A 35 -27.14 14.48 -9.58
N PRO A 36 -27.58 15.74 -9.41
CA PRO A 36 -27.19 16.84 -10.27
C PRO A 36 -25.67 17.08 -10.24
N ALA A 37 -25.17 17.76 -11.27
CA ALA A 37 -23.79 18.20 -11.28
C ALA A 37 -23.58 19.24 -10.16
N VAL A 38 -22.47 19.10 -9.46
CA VAL A 38 -22.07 20.06 -8.42
C VAL A 38 -21.58 21.33 -9.10
N GLU A 39 -22.11 22.47 -8.68
CA GLU A 39 -21.87 23.79 -9.30
C GLU A 39 -20.95 24.67 -8.45
N SER A 40 -20.87 24.42 -7.14
CA SER A 40 -20.05 25.15 -6.18
C SER A 40 -19.75 24.29 -4.94
N ASP A 41 -18.78 24.70 -4.13
CA ASP A 41 -18.47 24.02 -2.87
C ASP A 41 -19.64 24.05 -1.89
N VAL A 42 -20.41 25.13 -1.86
CA VAL A 42 -21.63 25.24 -1.04
C VAL A 42 -22.70 24.23 -1.50
N HIS A 43 -22.89 24.10 -2.81
CA HIS A 43 -23.81 23.11 -3.38
C HIS A 43 -23.32 21.67 -3.07
N LEU A 44 -22.00 21.44 -3.07
CA LEU A 44 -21.42 20.16 -2.69
C LEU A 44 -21.77 19.79 -1.25
N GLU A 45 -21.55 20.71 -0.30
CA GLU A 45 -21.84 20.50 1.12
C GLU A 45 -23.31 20.14 1.36
N GLN A 46 -24.23 20.88 0.73
CA GLN A 46 -25.66 20.61 0.80
C GLN A 46 -26.04 19.22 0.27
N LEU A 47 -25.48 18.83 -0.88
CA LEU A 47 -25.72 17.50 -1.45
C LEU A 47 -25.16 16.39 -0.56
N LEU A 48 -23.98 16.60 0.03
CA LEU A 48 -23.38 15.64 0.96
C LEU A 48 -24.25 15.46 2.21
N GLU A 49 -24.75 16.54 2.80
CA GLU A 49 -25.64 16.46 3.98
C GLU A 49 -26.94 15.70 3.68
N GLN A 50 -27.51 15.88 2.49
CA GLN A 50 -28.78 15.26 2.11
C GLN A 50 -28.63 13.79 1.66
N CYS A 51 -27.50 13.44 1.03
CA CYS A 51 -27.34 12.17 0.33
C CYS A 51 -26.28 11.24 0.94
N MET A 52 -25.50 11.71 1.92
CA MET A 52 -24.44 10.91 2.54
C MET A 52 -24.69 10.68 4.03
N LEU A 53 -24.79 9.41 4.42
CA LEU A 53 -24.70 9.01 5.82
C LEU A 53 -23.26 8.64 6.17
N ARG A 54 -22.60 9.45 6.99
CA ARG A 54 -21.24 9.17 7.48
C ARG A 54 -21.21 9.12 9.00
N ARG A 55 -20.81 7.97 9.56
CA ARG A 55 -20.58 7.81 11.00
C ARG A 55 -19.08 7.78 11.28
N LEU A 56 -18.66 8.58 12.26
CA LEU A 56 -17.29 8.53 12.78
C LEU A 56 -17.20 7.45 13.87
N LYS A 57 -16.01 6.87 14.06
CA LYS A 57 -15.75 5.88 15.13
C LYS A 57 -16.05 6.45 16.53
N THR A 58 -15.94 7.77 16.71
CA THR A 58 -16.26 8.49 17.94
C THR A 58 -17.76 8.59 18.23
N ALA A 59 -18.62 8.43 17.22
CA ALA A 59 -20.07 8.48 17.39
C ALA A 59 -20.67 7.12 17.78
N LEU A 60 -19.83 6.11 18.03
CA LEU A 60 -20.26 4.78 18.46
C LEU A 60 -20.43 4.75 19.98
N PRO A 61 -21.47 4.06 20.50
CA PRO A 61 -21.68 3.90 21.94
C PRO A 61 -20.63 2.98 22.62
N VAL A 62 -19.73 2.38 21.83
CA VAL A 62 -18.67 1.48 22.31
C VAL A 62 -17.34 2.22 22.30
N ALA A 63 -16.67 2.27 23.45
CA ALA A 63 -15.33 2.80 23.57
C ALA A 63 -14.34 1.89 22.82
N LEU A 64 -13.85 2.37 21.67
CA LEU A 64 -12.79 1.69 20.92
C LEU A 64 -11.43 2.07 21.50
N PRO A 65 -10.46 1.14 21.54
CA PRO A 65 -9.09 1.46 21.92
C PRO A 65 -8.51 2.57 21.04
N THR A 66 -7.73 3.47 21.64
CA THR A 66 -7.03 4.52 20.90
C THR A 66 -6.05 3.91 19.91
N LYS A 67 -6.13 4.34 18.65
CA LYS A 67 -5.16 3.97 17.63
C LYS A 67 -3.83 4.68 17.92
N THR A 68 -2.77 3.93 18.17
CA THR A 68 -1.41 4.45 18.27
C THR A 68 -0.67 4.25 16.95
N GLU A 69 -0.01 5.29 16.46
CA GLU A 69 0.79 5.25 15.24
C GLU A 69 2.24 5.62 15.55
N HIS A 70 3.18 4.77 15.12
CA HIS A 70 4.60 4.98 15.33
C HIS A 70 5.33 4.94 13.99
N LEU A 71 6.02 6.04 13.64
CA LEU A 71 6.86 6.10 12.46
C LEU A 71 8.29 5.74 12.83
N LEU A 72 8.72 4.54 12.44
CA LEU A 72 10.10 4.08 12.63
C LEU A 72 10.95 4.47 11.41
N LYS A 73 11.91 5.38 11.60
CA LYS A 73 12.89 5.74 10.58
C LYS A 73 14.05 4.75 10.63
N LEU A 74 14.32 4.10 9.52
CA LEU A 74 15.38 3.10 9.38
C LEU A 74 16.52 3.64 8.51
N THR A 75 17.73 3.26 8.88
CA THR A 75 18.93 3.42 8.05
C THR A 75 19.31 2.06 7.52
N PHE A 76 19.77 1.97 6.28
CA PHE A 76 20.25 0.71 5.71
C PHE A 76 21.36 0.12 6.59
N ALA A 77 21.16 -1.13 7.00
CA ALA A 77 22.04 -1.84 7.93
C ALA A 77 23.31 -2.35 7.25
N THR A 78 23.27 -2.56 5.93
CA THR A 78 24.37 -3.17 5.17
C THR A 78 24.92 -2.22 4.12
N ASP A 79 26.25 -2.23 3.95
CA ASP A 79 26.92 -1.50 2.88
C ASP A 79 26.41 -1.91 1.49
N ALA A 80 26.00 -3.18 1.35
CA ALA A 80 25.39 -3.69 0.13
C ALA A 80 24.08 -2.96 -0.20
N GLU A 81 23.15 -2.80 0.75
CA GLU A 81 21.90 -2.04 0.53
C GLU A 81 22.17 -0.57 0.21
N ILE A 82 23.14 0.06 0.89
CA ILE A 82 23.56 1.43 0.62
C ILE A 82 24.09 1.56 -0.81
N ALA A 83 24.98 0.66 -1.22
CA ALA A 83 25.55 0.64 -2.55
C ALA A 83 24.49 0.42 -3.64
N TRP A 84 23.55 -0.50 -3.42
CA TRP A 84 22.42 -0.74 -4.32
C TRP A 84 21.54 0.50 -4.47
N TYR A 85 21.17 1.14 -3.36
CA TYR A 85 20.38 2.37 -3.40
C TYR A 85 21.12 3.49 -4.11
N ALA A 86 22.41 3.67 -3.84
CA ALA A 86 23.24 4.67 -4.50
C ALA A 86 23.32 4.42 -6.02
N ALA A 87 23.51 3.17 -6.45
CA ALA A 87 23.57 2.80 -7.86
C ALA A 87 22.25 3.07 -8.59
N VAL A 88 21.12 2.64 -8.03
CA VAL A 88 19.79 2.88 -8.61
C VAL A 88 19.47 4.38 -8.63
N ARG A 89 19.84 5.12 -7.59
CA ARG A 89 19.67 6.58 -7.53
C ARG A 89 20.51 7.32 -8.55
N GLN A 90 21.76 6.92 -8.74
CA GLN A 90 22.64 7.53 -9.72
C GLN A 90 22.11 7.28 -11.15
N SER A 91 21.83 6.01 -11.47
CA SER A 91 21.25 5.64 -12.78
C SER A 91 19.92 6.37 -13.05
N THR A 92 19.05 6.46 -12.04
CA THR A 92 17.80 7.23 -12.11
C THR A 92 18.07 8.70 -12.43
N ARG A 93 19.03 9.32 -11.73
CA ARG A 93 19.35 10.74 -11.91
C ARG A 93 19.87 11.02 -13.32
N ASP A 94 20.74 10.16 -13.83
CA ASP A 94 21.33 10.29 -15.17
C ASP A 94 20.24 10.16 -16.25
N GLN A 95 19.36 9.16 -16.13
CA GLN A 95 18.22 8.98 -17.02
C GLN A 95 17.28 10.20 -16.98
N VAL A 96 16.97 10.74 -15.80
CA VAL A 96 16.14 11.96 -15.69
C VAL A 96 16.81 13.14 -16.38
N HIS A 97 18.11 13.34 -16.18
CA HIS A 97 18.83 14.42 -16.82
C HIS A 97 18.76 14.33 -18.35
N GLU A 98 19.00 13.13 -18.90
CA GLU A 98 18.92 12.87 -20.34
C GLU A 98 17.51 13.15 -20.89
N HIS A 99 16.46 12.68 -20.21
CA HIS A 99 15.08 12.88 -20.64
C HIS A 99 14.65 14.35 -20.61
N LEU A 100 15.14 15.12 -19.63
CA LEU A 100 14.90 16.56 -19.55
C LEU A 100 15.56 17.30 -20.72
N GLN A 101 16.80 16.93 -21.08
CA GLN A 101 17.48 17.49 -22.26
C GLN A 101 16.77 17.12 -23.56
N ALA A 102 16.27 15.88 -23.67
CA ALA A 102 15.56 15.38 -24.83
C ALA A 102 14.11 15.88 -24.96
N ARG A 103 13.61 16.71 -24.02
CA ARG A 103 12.22 17.20 -23.96
C ARG A 103 11.15 16.09 -24.06
N ARG A 104 11.46 14.88 -23.60
CA ARG A 104 10.50 13.75 -23.61
C ARG A 104 9.74 13.69 -22.28
N PRO A 105 8.39 13.74 -22.27
CA PRO A 105 7.64 13.88 -21.04
C PRO A 105 7.56 12.59 -20.19
N GLY A 106 7.92 12.73 -18.90
CA GLY A 106 7.04 12.47 -17.74
C GLY A 106 6.62 11.05 -17.34
N ARG A 107 6.66 10.02 -18.20
CA ARG A 107 6.28 8.65 -17.76
C ARG A 107 7.45 7.88 -17.14
N HIS A 108 8.66 8.11 -17.64
CA HIS A 108 9.87 7.43 -17.17
C HIS A 108 10.25 7.82 -15.72
N ILE A 109 9.91 9.03 -15.25
CA ILE A 109 10.19 9.44 -13.86
C ILE A 109 9.43 8.58 -12.84
N PHE A 110 8.19 8.17 -13.13
CA PHE A 110 7.42 7.35 -12.19
C PHE A 110 7.99 5.95 -12.07
N GLU A 111 8.46 5.37 -13.17
CA GLU A 111 9.17 4.10 -13.16
C GLU A 111 10.46 4.19 -12.35
N LEU A 112 11.23 5.27 -12.52
CA LEU A 112 12.45 5.49 -11.76
C LEU A 112 12.19 5.69 -10.25
N LEU A 113 11.15 6.46 -9.90
CA LEU A 113 10.69 6.58 -8.51
C LEU A 113 10.19 5.24 -7.94
N LEU A 114 9.55 4.42 -8.78
CA LEU A 114 9.14 3.06 -8.43
C LEU A 114 10.33 2.21 -8.00
N ARG A 115 11.41 2.23 -8.80
CA ARG A 115 12.64 1.48 -8.54
C ARG A 115 13.29 1.94 -7.23
N LEU A 116 13.36 3.24 -6.97
CA LEU A 116 13.85 3.77 -5.69
C LEU A 116 13.03 3.29 -4.50
N ARG A 117 11.70 3.27 -4.62
CA ARG A 117 10.80 2.75 -3.57
C ARG A 117 11.02 1.26 -3.33
N GLN A 118 11.20 0.48 -4.40
CA GLN A 118 11.48 -0.95 -4.34
C GLN A 118 12.81 -1.26 -3.62
N VAL A 119 13.90 -0.55 -3.92
CA VAL A 119 15.19 -0.76 -3.23
C VAL A 119 15.10 -0.51 -1.74
N CYS A 120 14.30 0.46 -1.31
CA CYS A 120 14.06 0.73 0.11
C CYS A 120 13.34 -0.42 0.84
N ASP A 121 12.69 -1.33 0.12
CA ASP A 121 12.08 -2.54 0.68
C ASP A 121 13.04 -3.73 0.58
N SER A 122 13.53 -4.01 -0.63
CA SER A 122 14.57 -4.99 -0.90
C SER A 122 15.19 -4.74 -2.28
N PRO A 123 16.53 -4.78 -2.44
CA PRO A 123 17.17 -4.69 -3.75
C PRO A 123 16.71 -5.76 -4.74
N ARG A 124 16.22 -6.91 -4.24
CA ARG A 124 15.69 -8.02 -5.06
C ARG A 124 14.38 -7.69 -5.78
N LEU A 125 13.72 -6.58 -5.45
CA LEU A 125 12.48 -6.13 -6.11
C LEU A 125 12.74 -5.37 -7.41
N VAL A 126 13.98 -4.91 -7.64
CA VAL A 126 14.32 -4.16 -8.86
C VAL A 126 14.68 -5.13 -9.98
N PRO A 127 14.12 -4.97 -11.19
CA PRO A 127 14.47 -5.77 -12.35
C PRO A 127 15.99 -5.77 -12.62
N GLN A 128 16.53 -6.95 -12.90
CA GLN A 128 17.95 -7.22 -13.07
C GLN A 128 18.45 -6.83 -14.47
N ASP A 129 18.16 -5.64 -14.95
CA ASP A 129 18.54 -5.29 -16.34
C ASP A 129 20.02 -4.91 -16.47
N HIS A 130 20.69 -4.44 -15.40
CA HIS A 130 22.07 -3.90 -15.50
C HIS A 130 22.96 -4.10 -14.25
N THR A 131 22.62 -5.03 -13.37
CA THR A 131 23.32 -5.22 -12.08
C THR A 131 23.35 -6.68 -11.69
N SER A 132 24.48 -7.16 -11.16
CA SER A 132 24.64 -8.52 -10.64
C SER A 132 23.48 -8.94 -9.72
N PRO A 133 23.15 -10.24 -9.61
CA PRO A 133 22.15 -10.73 -8.67
C PRO A 133 22.43 -10.20 -7.27
N SER A 134 21.41 -9.56 -6.66
CA SER A 134 21.55 -9.05 -5.30
C SER A 134 21.81 -10.22 -4.35
N THR A 135 22.88 -10.12 -3.58
CA THR A 135 23.24 -11.06 -2.50
C THR A 135 22.51 -10.74 -1.19
N VAL A 136 21.71 -9.67 -1.16
CA VAL A 136 20.96 -9.26 0.03
C VAL A 136 19.70 -10.11 0.12
N HIS A 137 19.78 -11.20 0.89
CA HIS A 137 18.63 -12.07 1.15
C HIS A 137 17.70 -11.51 2.23
N MET A 138 18.26 -10.83 3.23
CA MET A 138 17.53 -10.23 4.34
C MET A 138 17.75 -8.71 4.35
N SER A 139 16.71 -7.94 4.04
CA SER A 139 16.82 -6.48 4.02
C SER A 139 16.73 -5.88 5.42
N THR A 140 17.11 -4.62 5.57
CA THR A 140 17.00 -3.86 6.83
C THR A 140 15.58 -3.91 7.39
N LYS A 141 14.57 -3.74 6.54
CA LYS A 141 13.15 -3.78 6.96
C LYS A 141 12.74 -5.18 7.43
N MET A 142 13.21 -6.24 6.78
CA MET A 142 12.90 -7.61 7.19
C MET A 142 13.46 -7.94 8.57
N HIS A 143 14.73 -7.56 8.84
CA HIS A 143 15.35 -7.76 10.16
C HIS A 143 14.51 -7.10 11.26
N VAL A 144 14.21 -5.81 11.09
CA VAL A 144 13.43 -5.04 12.07
C VAL A 144 12.02 -5.61 12.21
N LEU A 145 11.37 -5.97 11.11
CA LEU A 145 10.06 -6.61 11.13
C LEU A 145 10.10 -7.89 11.97
N PHE A 146 11.07 -8.77 11.74
CA PHE A 146 11.16 -10.05 12.45
C PHE A 146 11.37 -9.87 13.95
N ASP A 147 12.17 -8.90 14.38
CA ASP A 147 12.30 -8.54 15.79
C ASP A 147 10.95 -8.11 16.39
N HIS A 148 10.17 -7.31 15.66
CA HIS A 148 8.83 -6.92 16.10
C HIS A 148 7.85 -8.09 16.15
N LEU A 149 7.89 -9.00 15.16
CA LEU A 149 7.03 -10.19 15.14
C LEU A 149 7.37 -11.14 16.29
N GLN A 150 8.64 -11.31 16.62
CA GLN A 150 9.07 -12.11 17.76
C GLN A 150 8.56 -11.54 19.09
N ARG A 151 8.63 -10.21 19.28
CA ARG A 151 8.09 -9.54 20.47
C ARG A 151 6.58 -9.71 20.57
N ALA A 152 5.86 -9.41 19.48
CA ALA A 152 4.40 -9.55 19.42
C ALA A 152 3.96 -10.99 19.72
N LYS A 153 4.69 -11.99 19.21
CA LYS A 153 4.41 -13.40 19.52
C LYS A 153 4.58 -13.73 21.01
N LYS A 154 5.61 -13.22 21.67
CA LYS A 154 5.80 -13.41 23.12
C LYS A 154 4.65 -12.82 23.94
N GLU A 155 4.08 -11.72 23.45
CA GLU A 155 2.91 -11.06 24.03
C GLU A 155 1.58 -11.72 23.64
N GLY A 156 1.59 -12.71 22.73
CA GLY A 156 0.39 -13.36 22.21
C GLY A 156 -0.45 -12.45 21.29
N ALA A 157 0.14 -11.37 20.76
CA ALA A 157 -0.55 -10.41 19.91
C ALA A 157 -0.64 -10.90 18.46
N ALA A 158 -1.80 -10.69 17.84
CA ALA A 158 -1.98 -10.89 16.40
C ALA A 158 -1.43 -9.67 15.64
N VAL A 159 -0.66 -9.93 14.57
CA VAL A 159 -0.04 -8.89 13.74
C VAL A 159 -0.51 -9.03 12.30
N LEU A 160 -0.82 -7.88 11.69
CA LEU A 160 -1.08 -7.74 10.26
C LEU A 160 0.09 -7.00 9.61
N VAL A 161 0.75 -7.64 8.66
CA VAL A 161 1.82 -7.03 7.86
C VAL A 161 1.25 -6.66 6.51
N ILE A 162 1.48 -5.42 6.05
CA ILE A 162 0.94 -4.92 4.77
C ILE A 162 2.09 -4.46 3.88
N SER A 163 2.09 -4.86 2.61
CA SER A 163 3.00 -4.35 1.59
C SER A 163 2.27 -4.01 0.29
N GLN A 164 2.79 -3.04 -0.46
CA GLN A 164 2.32 -2.79 -1.83
C GLN A 164 2.89 -3.80 -2.84
N TRP A 165 3.93 -4.55 -2.47
CA TRP A 165 4.63 -5.49 -3.33
C TRP A 165 4.39 -6.93 -2.88
N THR A 166 3.60 -7.68 -3.64
CA THR A 166 3.34 -9.11 -3.35
C THR A 166 4.63 -9.94 -3.39
N SER A 167 5.54 -9.64 -4.32
CA SER A 167 6.86 -10.27 -4.39
C SER A 167 7.74 -9.99 -3.16
N PHE A 168 7.50 -8.89 -2.45
CA PHE A 168 8.19 -8.65 -1.18
C PHE A 168 7.60 -9.54 -0.07
N LEU A 169 6.29 -9.77 -0.09
CA LEU A 169 5.64 -10.69 0.84
C LEU A 169 6.11 -12.13 0.62
N ASP A 170 6.32 -12.55 -0.63
CA ASP A 170 6.97 -13.83 -0.96
C ASP A 170 8.31 -13.94 -0.25
N MET A 171 9.18 -12.93 -0.41
CA MET A 171 10.49 -12.93 0.21
C MET A 171 10.41 -12.89 1.75
N ILE A 172 9.49 -12.13 2.33
CA ILE A 172 9.27 -12.08 3.78
C ILE A 172 8.88 -13.47 4.29
N GLN A 173 7.94 -14.13 3.62
CA GLN A 173 7.45 -15.45 4.00
C GLN A 173 8.58 -16.49 3.92
N ASP A 174 9.31 -16.54 2.80
CA ASP A 174 10.45 -17.46 2.62
C ASP A 174 11.50 -17.28 3.73
N GLN A 175 11.83 -16.04 4.07
CA GLN A 175 12.82 -15.75 5.11
C GLN A 175 12.29 -16.01 6.53
N LEU A 176 10.98 -15.82 6.75
CA LEU A 176 10.33 -16.07 8.04
C LEU A 176 10.27 -17.58 8.32
N ASP A 177 9.93 -18.39 7.33
CA ASP A 177 9.87 -19.85 7.45
C ASP A 177 11.25 -20.45 7.80
N VAL A 178 12.32 -19.86 7.27
CA VAL A 178 13.71 -20.27 7.57
C VAL A 178 14.17 -19.77 8.95
N THR A 179 13.95 -18.49 9.25
CA THR A 179 14.56 -17.83 10.43
C THR A 179 13.71 -18.01 11.69
N ASN A 180 12.40 -18.10 11.54
CA ASN A 180 11.42 -18.12 12.62
C ASN A 180 10.26 -19.10 12.33
N PRO A 181 10.53 -20.41 12.15
CA PRO A 181 9.52 -21.40 11.76
C PRO A 181 8.36 -21.55 12.75
N ALA A 182 8.54 -21.05 13.98
CA ALA A 182 7.52 -21.09 15.01
C ALA A 182 6.42 -20.03 14.80
N ILE A 183 6.61 -19.02 13.96
CA ILE A 183 5.62 -17.98 13.66
C ILE A 183 4.76 -18.48 12.49
N ARG A 184 3.47 -18.72 12.73
CA ARG A 184 2.54 -19.16 11.69
C ARG A 184 1.93 -17.95 10.97
N CYS A 185 2.16 -17.83 9.66
CA CYS A 185 1.57 -16.79 8.84
C CYS A 185 0.50 -17.33 7.89
N GLY A 186 -0.58 -16.56 7.72
CA GLY A 186 -1.51 -16.67 6.60
C GLY A 186 -1.22 -15.57 5.59
N ARG A 187 -1.52 -15.81 4.33
CA ARG A 187 -1.29 -14.85 3.24
C ARG A 187 -2.61 -14.48 2.59
N LEU A 188 -2.75 -13.22 2.15
CA LEU A 188 -3.84 -12.74 1.31
C LEU A 188 -3.28 -11.80 0.23
N ASP A 189 -3.20 -12.26 -1.03
CA ASP A 189 -2.59 -11.49 -2.12
C ASP A 189 -3.51 -11.25 -3.33
N GLY A 190 -4.82 -11.44 -3.13
CA GLY A 190 -5.84 -11.20 -4.16
C GLY A 190 -5.88 -12.23 -5.31
N ARG A 191 -4.94 -13.20 -5.35
CA ARG A 191 -4.96 -14.33 -6.29
C ARG A 191 -5.64 -15.56 -5.73
N MET A 192 -5.93 -15.55 -4.43
CA MET A 192 -6.55 -16.67 -3.74
C MET A 192 -8.02 -16.84 -4.12
N SER A 193 -8.47 -18.10 -4.23
CA SER A 193 -9.89 -18.38 -4.38
C SER A 193 -10.61 -18.07 -3.07
N ALA A 194 -11.87 -17.63 -3.15
CA ALA A 194 -12.67 -17.21 -2.00
C ALA A 194 -12.88 -18.30 -0.92
N ALA A 195 -12.50 -19.55 -1.18
CA ALA A 195 -12.68 -20.68 -0.29
C ALA A 195 -11.58 -20.85 0.78
N VAL A 196 -10.49 -20.09 0.71
CA VAL A 196 -9.33 -20.28 1.59
C VAL A 196 -9.24 -19.13 2.60
N CYS A 197 -10.06 -19.15 3.66
CA CYS A 197 -9.77 -18.31 4.83
C CYS A 197 -10.48 -18.80 6.10
N ILE A 198 -9.70 -18.87 7.19
CA ILE A 198 -10.00 -18.56 8.60
C ILE A 198 -9.36 -19.61 9.51
N LEU A 199 -8.11 -19.35 9.92
CA LEU A 199 -7.53 -19.81 11.17
C LEU A 199 -6.80 -18.62 11.81
N PRO A 200 -6.60 -18.60 13.14
CA PRO A 200 -5.96 -17.50 13.84
C PRO A 200 -4.46 -17.50 13.49
N MET A 201 -4.11 -16.79 12.42
CA MET A 201 -2.76 -16.69 11.90
C MET A 201 -2.42 -15.21 11.70
N MET A 202 -1.13 -14.88 11.86
CA MET A 202 -0.63 -13.55 11.46
C MET A 202 -0.82 -13.40 9.96
N LEU A 203 -1.61 -12.41 9.54
CA LEU A 203 -1.91 -12.22 8.14
C LEU A 203 -0.84 -11.33 7.51
N ILE A 204 -0.32 -11.75 6.37
CA ILE A 204 0.50 -10.94 5.49
C ILE A 204 -0.36 -10.57 4.28
N MET A 205 -0.62 -9.27 4.11
CA MET A 205 -1.43 -8.68 3.04
C MET A 205 -0.59 -7.84 2.07
#